data_AF-A0A4R9F5T6-F1
#
_entry.id   AF-A0A4R9F5T6-F1
#
_cell.length_a   1.000
_cell.length_b   1.000
_cell.length_c   1.000
_cell.angle_alpha   90.00
_cell.angle_beta   90.00
_cell.angle_gamma   90.00
#
_symmetry.space_group_name_H-M   'P 1'
#
loop_
_entity.id
_entity.type
_entity.pdbx_description
1 polymer ?
#
loop_
_entity_poly.entity_id
_entity_poly.type
_entity_poly.pdbx_seq_one_letter_code
_entity_poly.pdbx_strand_id
1 'polypeptide(L)'
;MTERLRSTVVFDDTNGLQRIPDHDYNRRRTVHLCFTRMPGERGGTGYDVRAWGSAFPSDGDGCFRGWIADVEVLTEGIAVVRETWQQHVIRHEHRGHGPDAPSTVFPFVDEHTDSPIDCPHLDRIGLRLARAGNHLFQLLFHNGDPGMKEIGEALLRHIRDGECIMTMESDHLFVPWNLLYTPPEGDDNQGLLLDDSWSFPGFWGHQHLIEHTISRVRGFDSRIPVHDGPVGIGLNVDEGVDEEYPRTRFVAELHDIFDRCARETSIAVRRDKDELRHAFQSRSYDDHISCFGCHGQVSPNGGTTGSYFKLGDGEEIYGSEMASWLSREEPMPGRPLVFVGACEGGQLSSVFYPTAGHHLLRNGARCLLGPQIDLPRAFAREYAARLFSAFLDEGARLGDSVRELARYFADEEGNPLGLIFTLHRGLDVHLWPQEPV
;
A
#
# COMPACT_ATOMS: atom_id res chain seq x y z
N MET A 1 45.60 -41.28 7.65
CA MET A 1 44.29 -40.82 7.14
C MET A 1 43.78 -39.78 8.12
N THR A 2 43.76 -38.52 7.71
CA THR A 2 43.36 -37.39 8.59
C THR A 2 41.93 -37.05 8.24
N GLU A 3 40.97 -37.51 9.05
CA GLU A 3 39.57 -37.11 8.92
C GLU A 3 39.44 -35.63 9.24
N ARG A 4 39.13 -34.83 8.21
CA ARG A 4 38.70 -33.45 8.41
C ARG A 4 37.26 -33.47 8.89
N LEU A 5 37.06 -33.20 10.17
CA LEU A 5 35.75 -32.82 10.70
C LEU A 5 35.28 -31.54 10.00
N ARG A 6 34.23 -31.66 9.19
CA ARG A 6 33.47 -30.51 8.69
C ARG A 6 32.46 -30.13 9.77
N SER A 7 32.73 -29.07 10.52
CA SER A 7 31.72 -28.39 11.32
C SER A 7 31.01 -27.37 10.44
N THR A 8 29.73 -27.61 10.13
CA THR A 8 28.86 -26.60 9.56
C THR A 8 28.24 -25.83 10.72
N VAL A 9 28.71 -24.61 10.96
CA VAL A 9 28.06 -23.70 11.91
C VAL A 9 26.95 -23.00 11.15
N VAL A 10 25.69 -23.35 11.44
CA VAL A 10 24.52 -22.62 10.97
C VAL A 10 24.24 -21.55 12.02
N PHE A 11 24.51 -20.28 11.69
CA PHE A 11 24.05 -19.16 12.49
C PHE A 11 22.56 -18.99 12.25
N ASP A 12 21.75 -19.21 13.28
CA ASP A 12 20.36 -18.80 13.28
C ASP A 12 20.26 -17.34 13.74
N ASP A 13 20.39 -16.42 12.78
CA ASP A 13 20.21 -14.98 12.98
C ASP A 13 18.72 -14.58 13.10
N THR A 14 17.77 -15.52 13.16
CA THR A 14 16.34 -15.20 13.17
C THR A 14 15.81 -14.76 14.53
N ASN A 15 16.48 -15.05 15.64
CA ASN A 15 16.07 -14.54 16.96
C ASN A 15 16.01 -13.00 17.03
N GLY A 16 16.82 -12.31 16.22
CA GLY A 16 16.76 -10.86 16.06
C GLY A 16 15.72 -10.36 15.04
N LEU A 17 15.24 -11.23 14.14
CA LEU A 17 14.23 -10.94 13.12
C LEU A 17 12.81 -11.31 13.58
N GLN A 18 12.66 -12.25 14.50
CA GLN A 18 11.37 -12.62 15.10
C GLN A 18 10.88 -11.58 16.11
N ARG A 19 11.79 -10.85 16.76
CA ARG A 19 11.46 -9.75 17.67
C ARG A 19 11.20 -8.48 16.88
N ILE A 20 9.97 -8.31 16.41
CA ILE A 20 9.43 -6.96 16.29
C ILE A 20 9.60 -6.33 17.68
N PRO A 21 10.11 -5.09 17.82
CA PRO A 21 10.02 -4.38 19.08
C PRO A 21 8.55 -4.40 19.52
N ASP A 22 8.25 -5.27 20.49
CA ASP A 22 6.92 -5.47 21.04
C ASP A 22 6.66 -4.29 21.97
N HIS A 23 6.48 -3.13 21.34
CA HIS A 23 5.90 -2.00 22.01
C HIS A 23 4.46 -2.39 22.33
N ASP A 24 4.07 -2.25 23.58
CA ASP A 24 2.71 -2.52 24.07
C ASP A 24 1.61 -1.79 23.30
N TYR A 25 1.94 -0.67 22.66
CA TYR A 25 1.02 0.07 21.79
C TYR A 25 0.86 -0.52 20.39
N ASN A 26 1.74 -1.40 19.91
CA ASN A 26 1.60 -2.05 18.61
C ASN A 26 0.73 -3.30 18.68
N ARG A 27 -0.03 -3.57 17.61
CA ARG A 27 -0.81 -4.81 17.52
C ARG A 27 0.09 -6.03 17.39
N ARG A 28 -0.29 -7.13 18.03
CA ARG A 28 0.29 -8.43 17.70
C ARG A 28 -0.16 -8.82 16.30
N ARG A 29 0.81 -9.13 15.44
CA ARG A 29 0.56 -9.62 14.09
C ARG A 29 0.22 -11.10 14.14
N THR A 30 -0.81 -11.49 13.41
CA THR A 30 -1.20 -12.89 13.28
C THR A 30 -0.35 -13.59 12.23
N VAL A 31 0.04 -12.86 11.18
CA VAL A 31 0.78 -13.36 10.02
C VAL A 31 1.97 -12.46 9.72
N HIS A 32 3.15 -13.06 9.62
CA HIS A 32 4.33 -12.46 9.02
C HIS A 32 4.79 -13.32 7.86
N LEU A 33 4.95 -12.71 6.69
CA LEU A 33 5.64 -13.32 5.56
C LEU A 33 6.86 -12.46 5.23
N CYS A 34 8.03 -13.07 5.09
CA CYS A 34 9.27 -12.40 4.73
C CYS A 34 9.84 -13.01 3.46
N PHE A 35 9.99 -12.19 2.43
CA PHE A 35 10.46 -12.56 1.10
C PHE A 35 11.86 -11.98 0.89
N THR A 36 12.87 -12.83 1.05
CA THR A 36 14.28 -12.46 0.83
C THR A 36 14.71 -12.88 -0.56
N ARG A 37 15.14 -11.93 -1.39
CA ARG A 37 15.67 -12.26 -2.73
C ARG A 37 17.02 -12.96 -2.58
N MET A 38 17.17 -14.13 -3.17
CA MET A 38 18.39 -14.95 -3.11
C MET A 38 18.78 -15.46 -4.51
N PRO A 39 20.08 -15.69 -4.78
CA PRO A 39 20.50 -16.45 -5.95
C PRO A 39 19.93 -17.87 -5.89
N GLY A 40 19.34 -18.33 -6.99
CA GLY A 40 18.84 -19.69 -7.14
C GLY A 40 19.96 -20.68 -7.50
N GLU A 41 19.80 -21.94 -7.10
CA GLU A 41 20.80 -23.00 -7.31
C GLU A 41 21.16 -23.25 -8.78
N ARG A 42 20.26 -22.89 -9.71
CA ARG A 42 20.43 -23.07 -11.16
C ARG A 42 20.83 -21.79 -11.91
N GLY A 43 21.32 -20.78 -11.20
CA GLY A 43 21.81 -19.53 -11.80
C GLY A 43 20.73 -18.46 -12.08
N GLY A 44 19.51 -18.63 -11.57
CA GLY A 44 18.46 -17.60 -11.55
C GLY A 44 18.42 -16.80 -10.24
N THR A 45 17.41 -15.96 -10.06
CA THR A 45 17.08 -15.36 -8.75
C THR A 45 15.71 -15.84 -8.31
N GLY A 46 15.53 -16.13 -7.02
CA GLY A 46 14.24 -16.49 -6.43
C GLY A 46 14.01 -15.78 -5.09
N TYR A 47 12.92 -16.13 -4.42
CA TYR A 47 12.61 -15.65 -3.08
C TYR A 47 12.62 -16.81 -2.08
N ASP A 48 13.47 -16.67 -1.06
CA ASP A 48 13.35 -17.42 0.18
C ASP A 48 12.21 -16.81 0.99
N VAL A 49 11.19 -17.60 1.27
CA VAL A 49 10.00 -17.15 1.99
C VAL A 49 10.00 -17.78 3.36
N ARG A 50 9.87 -16.95 4.39
CA ARG A 50 9.71 -17.38 5.78
C ARG A 50 8.39 -16.88 6.32
N ALA A 51 7.68 -17.73 7.05
CA ALA A 51 6.40 -17.40 7.65
C ALA A 51 6.35 -17.72 9.14
N TRP A 52 5.81 -16.79 9.93
CA TRP A 52 5.65 -16.94 11.39
C TRP A 52 4.51 -16.06 11.92
N GLY A 53 4.13 -16.23 13.18
CA GLY A 53 3.00 -15.55 13.82
C GLY A 53 2.00 -16.57 14.39
N SER A 54 0.94 -16.10 15.05
CA SER A 54 -0.07 -16.99 15.66
C SER A 54 -0.84 -17.84 14.64
N ALA A 55 -0.83 -17.46 13.36
CA ALA A 55 -1.39 -18.25 12.26
C ALA A 55 -0.56 -19.50 11.93
N PHE A 56 0.71 -19.55 12.35
CA PHE A 56 1.67 -20.61 12.03
C PHE A 56 2.10 -21.28 13.33
N PRO A 57 1.38 -22.33 13.80
CA PRO A 57 1.69 -22.98 15.07
C PRO A 57 3.13 -23.53 15.07
N SER A 58 3.86 -23.27 16.16
CA SER A 58 5.26 -23.68 16.31
C SER A 58 5.38 -25.20 16.43
N ASP A 59 6.22 -25.82 15.61
CA ASP A 59 6.60 -27.23 15.69
C ASP A 59 7.83 -27.48 16.60
N GLY A 60 8.39 -26.43 17.20
CA GLY A 60 9.56 -26.50 18.08
C GLY A 60 10.72 -25.60 17.64
N ASP A 61 10.42 -24.32 17.44
CA ASP A 61 11.32 -23.20 17.05
C ASP A 61 11.49 -22.92 15.54
N GLY A 62 10.83 -23.67 14.65
CA GLY A 62 10.88 -23.42 13.19
C GLY A 62 9.91 -22.33 12.72
N CYS A 63 10.37 -21.44 11.84
CA CYS A 63 9.47 -20.70 10.95
C CYS A 63 9.14 -21.59 9.74
N PHE A 64 7.90 -21.55 9.24
CA PHE A 64 7.57 -22.17 7.96
C PHE A 64 8.46 -21.56 6.89
N ARG A 65 8.96 -22.37 5.96
CA ARG A 65 9.89 -21.93 4.93
C ARG A 65 9.53 -22.52 3.58
N GLY A 66 9.55 -21.69 2.55
CA GLY A 66 9.34 -22.09 1.17
C GLY A 66 10.22 -21.31 0.21
N TRP A 67 10.17 -21.71 -1.05
CA TRP A 67 10.95 -21.11 -2.12
C TRP A 67 10.08 -20.82 -3.35
N ILE A 68 10.22 -19.60 -3.87
CA ILE A 68 9.65 -19.18 -5.16
C ILE A 68 10.79 -19.04 -6.17
N ALA A 69 10.83 -19.93 -7.17
CA ALA A 69 11.88 -19.92 -8.19
C ALA A 69 11.57 -18.99 -9.37
N ASP A 70 10.29 -18.85 -9.74
CA ASP A 70 9.87 -18.18 -10.98
C ASP A 70 9.47 -16.72 -10.74
N VAL A 71 10.47 -15.86 -10.56
CA VAL A 71 10.27 -14.43 -10.29
C VAL A 71 9.65 -13.71 -11.48
N GLU A 72 9.93 -14.15 -12.71
CA GLU A 72 9.39 -13.54 -13.92
C GLU A 72 7.89 -13.78 -14.02
N VAL A 73 7.43 -15.04 -13.85
CA VAL A 73 6.00 -15.37 -13.83
C VAL A 73 5.28 -14.66 -12.68
N LEU A 74 5.90 -14.57 -11.50
CA LEU A 74 5.30 -13.83 -10.38
C LEU A 74 5.17 -12.33 -10.69
N THR A 75 6.18 -11.74 -11.32
CA THR A 75 6.16 -10.32 -11.74
C THR A 75 5.08 -10.07 -12.79
N GLU A 76 4.93 -10.97 -13.75
CA GLU A 76 3.85 -10.93 -14.74
C GLU A 76 2.48 -11.03 -14.06
N GLY A 77 2.30 -11.96 -13.13
CA GLY A 77 1.06 -12.10 -12.36
C GLY A 77 0.67 -10.84 -11.60
N ILE A 78 1.65 -10.16 -10.97
CA ILE A 78 1.42 -8.86 -10.31
C ILE A 78 0.96 -7.81 -11.33
N ALA A 79 1.58 -7.74 -12.50
CA ALA A 79 1.19 -6.82 -13.57
C ALA A 79 -0.22 -7.11 -14.08
N VAL A 80 -0.57 -8.40 -14.25
CA VAL A 80 -1.91 -8.84 -14.67
C VAL A 80 -2.99 -8.41 -13.68
N VAL A 81 -2.77 -8.53 -12.37
CA VAL A 81 -3.73 -8.05 -11.37
C VAL A 81 -3.94 -6.55 -11.48
N ARG A 82 -2.87 -5.76 -11.52
CA ARG A 82 -2.96 -4.31 -11.63
C ARG A 82 -3.66 -3.88 -12.92
N GLU A 83 -3.30 -4.45 -14.06
CA GLU A 83 -3.92 -4.11 -15.34
C GLU A 83 -5.39 -4.54 -15.39
N THR A 84 -5.75 -5.70 -14.80
CA THR A 84 -7.15 -6.14 -14.71
C THR A 84 -7.99 -5.12 -13.95
N TRP A 85 -7.48 -4.64 -12.81
CA TRP A 85 -8.13 -3.61 -12.01
C TRP A 85 -8.19 -2.27 -12.73
N GLN A 86 -7.10 -1.85 -13.37
CA GLN A 86 -7.04 -0.64 -14.19
C GLN A 86 -8.10 -0.68 -15.31
N GLN A 87 -8.19 -1.78 -16.03
CA GLN A 87 -9.10 -1.95 -17.16
C GLN A 87 -10.56 -2.01 -16.72
N HIS A 88 -10.86 -2.71 -15.62
CA HIS A 88 -12.23 -3.01 -15.21
C HIS A 88 -12.80 -2.11 -14.12
N VAL A 89 -11.97 -1.31 -13.45
CA VAL A 89 -12.45 -0.30 -12.49
C VAL A 89 -12.28 1.10 -13.07
N ILE A 90 -11.05 1.45 -13.48
CA ILE A 90 -10.75 2.82 -13.93
C ILE A 90 -11.26 3.08 -15.35
N ARG A 91 -10.98 2.18 -16.29
CA ARG A 91 -11.36 2.33 -17.70
C ARG A 91 -12.72 1.71 -18.03
N HIS A 92 -13.50 1.33 -17.02
CA HIS A 92 -14.79 0.69 -17.24
C HIS A 92 -15.83 1.71 -17.67
N GLU A 93 -16.14 1.69 -18.95
CA GLU A 93 -17.12 2.57 -19.56
C GLU A 93 -18.51 1.94 -19.54
N HIS A 94 -19.51 2.76 -19.18
CA HIS A 94 -20.90 2.49 -19.42
C HIS A 94 -21.47 3.55 -20.37
N ARG A 95 -22.11 3.09 -21.45
CA ARG A 95 -22.90 3.96 -22.34
C ARG A 95 -24.35 3.90 -21.90
N GLY A 96 -24.85 5.03 -21.40
CA GLY A 96 -26.26 5.18 -21.07
C GLY A 96 -27.13 4.98 -22.32
N HIS A 97 -28.27 4.34 -22.15
CA HIS A 97 -29.24 4.13 -23.24
C HIS A 97 -30.38 5.14 -23.06
N GLY A 98 -30.30 6.29 -23.74
CA GLY A 98 -31.38 7.28 -23.72
C GLY A 98 -31.02 8.57 -24.46
N PRO A 99 -32.02 9.34 -24.94
CA PRO A 99 -31.80 10.61 -25.62
C PRO A 99 -31.16 11.68 -24.73
N ASP A 100 -31.29 11.55 -23.40
CA ASP A 100 -30.75 12.48 -22.40
C ASP A 100 -29.58 11.89 -21.59
N ALA A 101 -29.13 10.67 -21.91
CA ALA A 101 -28.05 10.04 -21.16
C ALA A 101 -26.68 10.57 -21.62
N PRO A 102 -25.73 10.87 -20.70
CA PRO A 102 -24.36 11.22 -21.07
C PRO A 102 -23.75 10.12 -21.96
N SER A 103 -22.97 10.53 -22.97
CA SER A 103 -22.49 9.63 -24.02
C SER A 103 -21.58 8.51 -23.50
N THR A 104 -20.88 8.74 -22.39
CA THR A 104 -20.03 7.78 -21.67
C THR A 104 -19.98 8.18 -20.20
N VAL A 105 -20.12 7.22 -19.29
CA VAL A 105 -19.92 7.35 -17.84
C VAL A 105 -18.91 6.31 -17.39
N PHE A 106 -18.11 6.63 -16.39
CA PHE A 106 -17.18 5.73 -15.71
C PHE A 106 -17.70 5.46 -14.29
N PRO A 107 -18.48 4.38 -14.07
CA PRO A 107 -19.28 4.19 -12.85
C PRO A 107 -18.51 4.22 -11.54
N PHE A 108 -17.22 3.91 -11.55
CA PHE A 108 -16.37 3.87 -10.35
C PHE A 108 -15.48 5.12 -10.21
N VAL A 109 -15.35 5.92 -11.26
CA VAL A 109 -14.40 7.03 -11.38
C VAL A 109 -15.12 8.38 -11.32
N ASP A 110 -16.27 8.49 -11.99
CA ASP A 110 -17.09 9.68 -12.03
C ASP A 110 -17.78 9.91 -10.66
N GLU A 111 -18.26 11.14 -10.44
CA GLU A 111 -18.83 11.60 -9.15
C GLU A 111 -19.75 10.56 -8.50
N HIS A 112 -19.58 10.42 -7.18
CA HIS A 112 -20.36 9.50 -6.35
C HIS A 112 -21.84 9.88 -6.47
N THR A 113 -22.58 9.10 -7.25
CA THR A 113 -24.03 9.26 -7.29
C THR A 113 -24.57 8.82 -5.93
N ASP A 114 -25.37 9.67 -5.28
CA ASP A 114 -26.03 9.46 -3.98
C ASP A 114 -27.00 8.25 -3.93
N SER A 115 -26.82 7.20 -4.73
CA SER A 115 -27.66 6.02 -4.77
C SER A 115 -26.86 4.74 -4.55
N PRO A 116 -27.00 4.13 -3.35
CA PRO A 116 -26.31 2.91 -2.99
C PRO A 116 -26.94 1.66 -3.65
N ILE A 117 -26.07 0.67 -3.86
CA ILE A 117 -26.36 -0.79 -3.83
C ILE A 117 -27.46 -1.26 -4.81
N ASP A 118 -27.27 -0.97 -6.09
CA ASP A 118 -27.55 -1.94 -7.16
C ASP A 118 -26.69 -1.52 -8.34
N CYS A 119 -25.43 -1.94 -8.33
CA CYS A 119 -24.47 -1.61 -9.39
C CYS A 119 -24.31 -2.83 -10.31
N PRO A 120 -25.16 -3.01 -11.35
CA PRO A 120 -25.00 -4.08 -12.35
C PRO A 120 -23.61 -4.14 -13.00
N HIS A 121 -22.83 -3.06 -12.88
CA HIS A 121 -21.44 -3.03 -13.31
C HIS A 121 -20.53 -3.84 -12.40
N LEU A 122 -20.75 -3.79 -11.08
CA LEU A 122 -19.93 -4.47 -10.09
C LEU A 122 -19.99 -5.98 -10.27
N ASP A 123 -21.17 -6.58 -10.41
CA ASP A 123 -21.32 -8.02 -10.65
C ASP A 123 -20.58 -8.48 -11.91
N ARG A 124 -20.58 -7.63 -12.95
CA ARG A 124 -19.93 -7.92 -14.23
C ARG A 124 -18.41 -7.95 -14.12
N ILE A 125 -17.84 -7.08 -13.30
CA ILE A 125 -16.38 -6.94 -13.17
C ILE A 125 -15.82 -7.74 -12.00
N GLY A 126 -16.56 -7.91 -10.92
CA GLY A 126 -16.03 -8.39 -9.65
C GLY A 126 -15.50 -9.82 -9.73
N LEU A 127 -16.16 -10.70 -10.51
CA LEU A 127 -15.64 -12.03 -10.77
C LEU A 127 -14.29 -12.02 -11.51
N ARG A 128 -14.07 -11.04 -12.39
CA ARG A 128 -12.77 -10.86 -13.08
C ARG A 128 -11.70 -10.36 -12.12
N LEU A 129 -12.04 -9.42 -11.26
CA LEU A 129 -11.14 -8.91 -10.22
C LEU A 129 -10.75 -10.04 -9.24
N ALA A 130 -11.73 -10.82 -8.78
CA ALA A 130 -11.54 -11.95 -7.90
C ALA A 130 -10.66 -13.04 -8.53
N ARG A 131 -10.88 -13.37 -9.81
CA ARG A 131 -10.01 -14.32 -10.54
C ARG A 131 -8.58 -13.84 -10.65
N ALA A 132 -8.35 -12.56 -10.96
CA ALA A 132 -7.01 -12.04 -11.04
C ALA A 132 -6.30 -12.10 -9.68
N GLY A 133 -6.97 -11.66 -8.61
CA GLY A 133 -6.45 -11.73 -7.24
C GLY A 133 -6.17 -13.17 -6.79
N ASN A 134 -7.06 -14.11 -7.10
CA ASN A 134 -6.89 -15.52 -6.77
C ASN A 134 -5.77 -16.17 -7.59
N HIS A 135 -5.66 -15.85 -8.88
CA HIS A 135 -4.55 -16.33 -9.70
C HIS A 135 -3.20 -15.90 -9.12
N LEU A 136 -3.06 -14.64 -8.70
CA LEU A 136 -1.83 -14.18 -8.07
C LEU A 136 -1.56 -14.88 -6.72
N PHE A 137 -2.59 -15.15 -5.93
CA PHE A 137 -2.46 -15.99 -4.73
C PHE A 137 -1.91 -17.39 -5.08
N GLN A 138 -2.43 -18.03 -6.14
CA GLN A 138 -1.93 -19.33 -6.61
C GLN A 138 -0.46 -19.27 -7.06
N LEU A 139 -0.07 -18.21 -7.79
CA LEU A 139 1.32 -17.99 -8.18
C LEU A 139 2.25 -17.86 -6.97
N LEU A 140 1.80 -17.18 -5.91
CA LEU A 140 2.58 -16.97 -4.70
C LEU A 140 2.76 -18.26 -3.89
N PHE A 141 1.67 -19.00 -3.64
CA PHE A 141 1.68 -20.07 -2.64
C PHE A 141 1.59 -21.49 -3.21
N HIS A 142 1.04 -21.68 -4.40
CA HIS A 142 0.84 -23.01 -4.98
C HIS A 142 1.84 -23.37 -6.10
N ASN A 143 2.46 -22.37 -6.73
CA ASN A 143 3.48 -22.58 -7.77
C ASN A 143 4.92 -22.67 -7.24
N GLY A 144 5.11 -22.51 -5.93
CA GLY A 144 6.41 -22.68 -5.29
C GLY A 144 6.77 -24.14 -5.01
N ASP A 145 7.81 -24.32 -4.19
CA ASP A 145 8.18 -25.62 -3.64
C ASP A 145 7.12 -26.14 -2.63
N PRO A 146 7.24 -27.37 -2.10
CA PRO A 146 6.30 -27.89 -1.11
C PRO A 146 6.14 -26.99 0.12
N GLY A 147 7.20 -26.29 0.53
CA GLY A 147 7.15 -25.35 1.66
C GLY A 147 6.25 -24.15 1.41
N MET A 148 6.20 -23.62 0.17
CA MET A 148 5.23 -22.58 -0.18
C MET A 148 3.79 -23.06 -0.09
N LYS A 149 3.53 -24.32 -0.46
CA LYS A 149 2.18 -24.91 -0.35
C LYS A 149 1.78 -25.05 1.11
N GLU A 150 2.68 -25.50 1.97
CA GLU A 150 2.45 -25.59 3.42
C GLU A 150 2.16 -24.20 4.03
N ILE A 151 2.90 -23.17 3.61
CA ILE A 151 2.62 -21.77 4.01
C ILE A 151 1.22 -21.35 3.55
N GLY A 152 0.87 -21.60 2.27
CA GLY A 152 -0.43 -21.27 1.71
C GLY A 152 -1.59 -21.94 2.45
N GLU A 153 -1.50 -23.24 2.69
CA GLU A 153 -2.51 -24.02 3.41
C GLU A 153 -2.67 -23.60 4.88
N ALA A 154 -1.56 -23.26 5.55
CA ALA A 154 -1.61 -22.70 6.91
C ALA A 154 -2.27 -21.33 6.93
N LEU A 155 -1.92 -20.46 5.99
CA LEU A 155 -2.49 -19.13 5.86
C LEU A 155 -4.00 -19.19 5.57
N LEU A 156 -4.41 -20.00 4.59
CA LEU A 156 -5.81 -20.17 4.19
C LEU A 156 -6.72 -20.61 5.35
N ARG A 157 -6.23 -21.55 6.19
CA ARG A 157 -6.97 -21.96 7.39
C ARG A 157 -7.24 -20.77 8.31
N HIS A 158 -6.23 -19.93 8.54
CA HIS A 158 -6.35 -18.83 9.49
C HIS A 158 -7.19 -17.65 8.96
N ILE A 159 -7.03 -17.29 7.69
CA ILE A 159 -7.76 -16.16 7.10
C ILE A 159 -9.27 -16.44 6.97
N ARG A 160 -9.67 -17.72 6.91
CA ARG A 160 -11.08 -18.14 6.89
C ARG A 160 -11.71 -18.13 8.29
N ASP A 161 -10.91 -18.31 9.34
CA ASP A 161 -11.41 -18.29 10.72
C ASP A 161 -11.74 -16.87 11.21
N GLY A 162 -11.20 -15.84 10.55
CA GLY A 162 -11.56 -14.46 10.83
C GLY A 162 -10.53 -13.43 10.37
N GLU A 163 -10.66 -12.23 10.93
CA GLU A 163 -9.77 -11.12 10.65
C GLU A 163 -8.33 -11.43 11.07
N CYS A 164 -7.38 -11.03 10.22
CA CYS A 164 -5.96 -11.23 10.41
C CYS A 164 -5.23 -9.88 10.38
N ILE A 165 -4.12 -9.80 11.10
CA ILE A 165 -3.23 -8.64 11.12
C ILE A 165 -1.91 -9.09 10.51
N MET A 166 -1.66 -8.64 9.28
CA MET A 166 -0.65 -9.22 8.41
C MET A 166 0.46 -8.21 8.07
N THR A 167 1.71 -8.66 8.17
CA THR A 167 2.87 -7.90 7.69
C THR A 167 3.60 -8.70 6.63
N MET A 168 3.75 -8.08 5.46
CA MET A 168 4.47 -8.62 4.30
C MET A 168 5.81 -7.91 4.19
N GLU A 169 6.91 -8.58 4.46
CA GLU A 169 8.25 -8.00 4.46
C GLU A 169 8.99 -8.33 3.15
N SER A 170 9.30 -7.32 2.35
CA SER A 170 10.17 -7.46 1.17
C SER A 170 10.74 -6.12 0.69
N ASP A 171 12.01 -6.12 0.28
CA ASP A 171 12.65 -4.97 -0.39
C ASP A 171 12.45 -4.95 -1.91
N HIS A 172 12.04 -6.08 -2.49
CA HIS A 172 12.10 -6.27 -3.94
C HIS A 172 10.78 -6.81 -4.54
N LEU A 173 9.92 -7.40 -3.72
CA LEU A 173 8.66 -7.98 -4.17
C LEU A 173 7.46 -7.14 -3.70
N PHE A 174 6.91 -6.30 -4.57
CA PHE A 174 5.79 -5.41 -4.24
C PHE A 174 4.46 -5.94 -4.79
N VAL A 175 3.88 -6.89 -4.06
CA VAL A 175 2.56 -7.49 -4.37
C VAL A 175 1.44 -6.52 -3.94
N PRO A 176 0.37 -6.35 -4.74
CA PRO A 176 -0.82 -5.63 -4.32
C PRO A 176 -1.66 -6.49 -3.36
N TRP A 177 -1.19 -6.69 -2.12
CA TRP A 177 -1.75 -7.64 -1.16
C TRP A 177 -3.25 -7.45 -0.91
N ASN A 178 -3.72 -6.21 -0.88
CA ASN A 178 -5.13 -5.88 -0.68
C ASN A 178 -6.05 -6.34 -1.83
N LEU A 179 -5.48 -6.57 -3.01
CA LEU A 179 -6.19 -7.04 -4.21
C LEU A 179 -6.15 -8.57 -4.36
N LEU A 180 -5.46 -9.28 -3.47
CA LEU A 180 -5.51 -10.74 -3.45
C LEU A 180 -6.92 -11.20 -3.07
N TYR A 181 -7.31 -12.34 -3.65
CA TYR A 181 -8.63 -12.91 -3.44
C TYR A 181 -8.54 -14.38 -3.05
N THR A 182 -9.18 -14.72 -1.95
CA THR A 182 -9.40 -16.09 -1.51
C THR A 182 -10.89 -16.28 -1.24
N PRO A 183 -11.57 -17.21 -1.93
CA PRO A 183 -12.98 -17.49 -1.68
C PRO A 183 -13.25 -17.70 -0.18
N PRO A 184 -14.24 -17.01 0.42
CA PRO A 184 -14.58 -17.22 1.83
C PRO A 184 -15.01 -18.67 2.13
N GLU A 185 -15.63 -19.32 1.14
CA GLU A 185 -16.06 -20.72 1.16
C GLU A 185 -15.54 -21.43 -0.10
N GLY A 186 -15.10 -22.70 0.03
CA GLY A 186 -14.70 -23.53 -1.11
C GLY A 186 -13.34 -24.24 -0.98
N ASP A 187 -13.00 -25.05 -1.99
CA ASP A 187 -11.69 -25.71 -2.13
C ASP A 187 -10.77 -24.88 -3.04
N ASP A 188 -9.75 -24.26 -2.45
CA ASP A 188 -8.84 -23.35 -3.16
C ASP A 188 -7.91 -24.06 -4.15
N ASN A 189 -7.84 -25.40 -4.12
CA ASN A 189 -6.99 -26.16 -5.04
C ASN A 189 -7.49 -26.17 -6.49
N GLN A 190 -8.74 -25.75 -6.73
CA GLN A 190 -9.33 -25.77 -8.07
C GLN A 190 -9.31 -24.41 -8.78
N GLY A 191 -8.90 -23.34 -8.06
CA GLY A 191 -9.03 -21.97 -8.54
C GLY A 191 -10.48 -21.54 -8.74
N LEU A 192 -10.71 -20.24 -8.95
CA LEU A 192 -12.05 -19.73 -9.27
C LEU A 192 -12.49 -20.15 -10.69
N LEU A 193 -13.54 -20.97 -10.79
CA LEU A 193 -14.15 -21.44 -12.04
C LEU A 193 -15.09 -20.40 -12.67
N LEU A 194 -15.60 -20.72 -13.88
CA LEU A 194 -16.42 -19.81 -14.69
C LEU A 194 -17.75 -19.39 -14.02
N ASP A 195 -18.34 -20.29 -13.24
CA ASP A 195 -19.67 -20.13 -12.63
C ASP A 195 -19.62 -19.80 -11.12
N ASP A 196 -18.42 -19.54 -10.58
CA ASP A 196 -18.26 -19.24 -9.16
C ASP A 196 -18.82 -17.85 -8.81
N SER A 197 -19.45 -17.76 -7.63
CA SER A 197 -19.81 -16.49 -7.03
C SER A 197 -18.59 -15.81 -6.41
N TRP A 198 -18.60 -14.48 -6.39
CA TRP A 198 -17.58 -13.67 -5.71
C TRP A 198 -18.24 -12.77 -4.66
N SER A 199 -17.45 -12.30 -3.69
CA SER A 199 -17.92 -11.34 -2.68
C SER A 199 -16.77 -10.48 -2.15
N PHE A 200 -17.05 -9.28 -1.64
CA PHE A 200 -16.03 -8.40 -1.09
C PHE A 200 -15.18 -9.01 0.04
N PRO A 201 -15.76 -9.77 1.00
CA PRO A 201 -14.97 -10.43 2.04
C PRO A 201 -13.91 -11.40 1.54
N GLY A 202 -13.98 -11.84 0.27
CA GLY A 202 -12.92 -12.64 -0.33
C GLY A 202 -11.65 -11.85 -0.68
N PHE A 203 -11.74 -10.52 -0.81
CA PHE A 203 -10.57 -9.66 -1.00
C PHE A 203 -9.87 -9.39 0.33
N TRP A 204 -8.55 -9.57 0.36
CA TRP A 204 -7.81 -9.44 1.61
C TRP A 204 -7.86 -8.04 2.20
N GLY A 205 -7.87 -7.00 1.36
CA GLY A 205 -7.97 -5.60 1.81
C GLY A 205 -9.32 -5.23 2.44
N HIS A 206 -10.37 -6.02 2.19
CA HIS A 206 -11.68 -5.85 2.82
C HIS A 206 -11.72 -6.51 4.20
N GLN A 207 -11.18 -7.73 4.28
CA GLN A 207 -11.32 -8.57 5.47
C GLN A 207 -10.20 -8.38 6.51
N HIS A 208 -8.99 -8.01 6.08
CA HIS A 208 -7.80 -8.06 6.92
C HIS A 208 -7.08 -6.71 7.03
N LEU A 209 -6.25 -6.57 8.05
CA LEU A 209 -5.31 -5.45 8.20
C LEU A 209 -3.97 -5.86 7.59
N ILE A 210 -3.55 -5.18 6.53
CA ILE A 210 -2.33 -5.56 5.81
C ILE A 210 -1.39 -4.36 5.66
N GLU A 211 -0.11 -4.58 5.94
CA GLU A 211 0.97 -3.69 5.53
C GLU A 211 2.06 -4.43 4.77
N HIS A 212 2.71 -3.68 3.87
CA HIS A 212 3.99 -4.04 3.29
C HIS A 212 5.10 -3.33 4.07
N THR A 213 6.14 -4.06 4.47
CA THR A 213 7.34 -3.51 5.09
C THR A 213 8.56 -3.79 4.23
N ILE A 214 9.42 -2.79 4.06
CA ILE A 214 10.78 -2.95 3.52
C ILE A 214 11.74 -3.16 4.71
N SER A 215 12.86 -3.86 4.48
CA SER A 215 13.84 -4.31 5.49
C SER A 215 13.90 -3.40 6.71
N ARG A 216 13.77 -4.02 7.89
CA ARG A 216 13.51 -3.32 9.15
C ARG A 216 14.57 -2.26 9.44
N VAL A 217 14.12 -1.01 9.52
CA VAL A 217 14.87 0.06 10.17
C VAL A 217 14.84 -0.25 11.67
N ARG A 218 16.01 -0.47 12.29
CA ARG A 218 16.10 -0.68 13.74
C ARG A 218 15.47 0.50 14.47
N GLY A 219 14.63 0.23 15.47
CA GLY A 219 13.99 1.27 16.27
C GLY A 219 12.82 1.99 15.58
N PHE A 220 12.13 1.32 14.67
CA PHE A 220 10.84 1.81 14.19
C PHE A 220 9.86 2.00 15.35
N ASP A 221 9.15 3.12 15.33
CA ASP A 221 8.16 3.50 16.33
C ASP A 221 6.95 3.99 15.55
N SER A 222 5.77 3.40 15.74
CA SER A 222 4.56 3.74 14.98
C SER A 222 4.00 5.12 15.33
N ARG A 223 4.43 5.71 16.44
CA ARG A 223 3.99 7.02 16.90
C ARG A 223 4.56 8.14 16.03
N ILE A 224 3.68 9.06 15.61
CA ILE A 224 4.03 10.37 15.06
C ILE A 224 3.96 11.35 16.23
N PRO A 225 5.10 11.81 16.78
CA PRO A 225 5.09 12.72 17.91
C PRO A 225 4.47 14.06 17.50
N VAL A 226 3.49 14.53 18.26
CA VAL A 226 2.89 15.85 18.12
C VAL A 226 3.16 16.61 19.41
N HIS A 227 3.88 17.71 19.31
CA HIS A 227 4.14 18.63 20.43
C HIS A 227 2.89 19.47 20.75
N ASP A 228 2.91 20.22 21.86
CA ASP A 228 1.86 21.19 22.17
C ASP A 228 1.70 22.17 20.99
N GLY A 229 0.63 21.98 20.19
CA GLY A 229 0.40 22.76 18.98
C GLY A 229 -0.39 22.03 17.89
N PRO A 230 -0.59 22.69 16.74
CA PRO A 230 -1.33 22.13 15.63
C PRO A 230 -0.58 20.97 14.96
N VAL A 231 -1.33 20.08 14.31
CA VAL A 231 -0.74 19.03 13.47
C VAL A 231 -0.20 19.69 12.20
N GLY A 232 1.12 19.76 12.06
CA GLY A 232 1.81 20.15 10.84
C GLY A 232 1.47 19.27 9.63
N ILE A 233 0.98 19.90 8.56
CA ILE A 233 0.61 19.31 7.28
C ILE A 233 1.47 19.94 6.19
N GLY A 234 2.22 19.13 5.46
CA GLY A 234 2.90 19.55 4.23
C GLY A 234 2.10 19.15 3.00
N LEU A 235 1.65 20.12 2.20
CA LEU A 235 1.00 19.90 0.92
C LEU A 235 2.00 20.15 -0.20
N ASN A 236 2.43 19.10 -0.89
CA ASN A 236 3.34 19.16 -2.03
C ASN A 236 2.51 18.95 -3.30
N VAL A 237 2.22 20.04 -4.01
CA VAL A 237 1.11 20.08 -4.97
C VAL A 237 1.48 20.69 -6.31
N ASP A 238 0.76 20.23 -7.34
CA ASP A 238 0.63 20.92 -8.61
C ASP A 238 -0.79 21.45 -8.74
N GLU A 239 -0.98 22.76 -8.52
CA GLU A 239 -2.29 23.43 -8.62
C GLU A 239 -2.85 23.38 -10.06
N GLY A 240 -2.00 23.17 -11.08
CA GLY A 240 -2.41 22.98 -12.48
C GLY A 240 -3.29 21.75 -12.70
N VAL A 241 -3.20 20.75 -11.81
CA VAL A 241 -4.09 19.57 -11.82
C VAL A 241 -5.57 19.98 -11.74
N ASP A 242 -5.89 20.99 -10.94
CA ASP A 242 -7.27 21.46 -10.76
C ASP A 242 -7.75 22.29 -11.95
N GLU A 243 -6.83 22.93 -12.68
CA GLU A 243 -7.13 23.67 -13.92
C GLU A 243 -7.43 22.72 -15.08
N GLU A 244 -6.69 21.61 -15.18
CA GLU A 244 -6.93 20.57 -16.19
C GLU A 244 -8.28 19.87 -15.98
N TYR A 245 -8.74 19.77 -14.72
CA TYR A 245 -9.96 19.06 -14.34
C TYR A 245 -10.87 19.86 -13.39
N PRO A 246 -11.49 20.94 -13.88
CA PRO A 246 -12.21 21.89 -13.04
C PRO A 246 -13.45 21.33 -12.35
N ARG A 247 -13.96 20.17 -12.79
CA ARG A 247 -15.13 19.50 -12.18
C ARG A 247 -14.76 18.61 -10.99
N THR A 248 -13.52 18.14 -10.92
CA THR A 248 -13.05 17.21 -9.89
C THR A 248 -11.77 17.74 -9.26
N ARG A 249 -11.84 18.97 -8.75
CA ARG A 249 -10.71 19.61 -8.07
C ARG A 249 -10.30 18.77 -6.86
N PHE A 250 -9.00 18.55 -6.73
CA PHE A 250 -8.40 17.75 -5.68
C PHE A 250 -7.48 18.61 -4.81
N VAL A 251 -6.62 19.43 -5.42
CA VAL A 251 -5.59 20.19 -4.69
C VAL A 251 -6.20 21.27 -3.82
N ALA A 252 -7.14 22.05 -4.36
CA ALA A 252 -7.86 23.07 -3.60
C ALA A 252 -8.66 22.45 -2.43
N GLU A 253 -9.20 21.25 -2.63
CA GLU A 253 -10.01 20.56 -1.62
C GLU A 253 -9.17 19.97 -0.48
N LEU A 254 -7.89 19.63 -0.71
CA LEU A 254 -7.01 19.18 0.37
C LEU A 254 -6.86 20.23 1.46
N HIS A 255 -6.77 21.51 1.09
CA HIS A 255 -6.79 22.61 2.06
C HIS A 255 -8.05 22.59 2.91
N ASP A 256 -9.21 22.59 2.24
CA ASP A 256 -10.49 22.63 2.93
C ASP A 256 -10.73 21.38 3.78
N ILE A 257 -10.21 20.22 3.38
CA ILE A 257 -10.26 18.99 4.18
C ILE A 257 -9.59 19.20 5.53
N PHE A 258 -8.35 19.70 5.55
CA PHE A 258 -7.63 19.90 6.80
C PHE A 258 -8.22 21.04 7.64
N ASP A 259 -8.67 22.13 7.00
CA ASP A 259 -9.34 23.24 7.70
C ASP A 259 -10.68 22.84 8.35
N ARG A 260 -11.36 21.81 7.82
CA ARG A 260 -12.62 21.28 8.38
C ARG A 260 -12.42 20.24 9.47
N CYS A 261 -11.20 19.74 9.68
CA CYS A 261 -10.94 18.72 10.69
C CYS A 261 -11.10 19.31 12.10
N ALA A 262 -11.56 18.49 13.06
CA ALA A 262 -11.81 18.96 14.43
C ALA A 262 -10.52 19.36 15.16
N ARG A 263 -9.40 18.74 14.79
CA ARG A 263 -8.07 19.00 15.34
C ARG A 263 -7.40 20.16 14.59
N GLU A 264 -6.79 21.08 15.33
CA GLU A 264 -6.07 22.20 14.75
C GLU A 264 -4.89 21.72 13.90
N THR A 265 -4.76 22.27 12.69
CA THR A 265 -3.71 21.95 11.71
C THR A 265 -2.93 23.20 11.31
N SER A 266 -1.64 23.04 11.01
CA SER A 266 -0.81 24.08 10.40
C SER A 266 -0.35 23.61 9.02
N ILE A 267 -0.69 24.37 7.98
CA ILE A 267 -0.50 23.93 6.59
C ILE A 267 0.68 24.67 5.96
N ALA A 268 1.67 23.91 5.47
CA ALA A 268 2.76 24.39 4.63
C ALA A 268 2.55 23.90 3.20
N VAL A 269 2.38 24.81 2.25
CA VAL A 269 2.21 24.48 0.82
C VAL A 269 3.53 24.61 0.10
N ARG A 270 3.88 23.61 -0.71
CA ARG A 270 5.06 23.56 -1.57
C ARG A 270 4.61 23.34 -3.00
N ARG A 271 4.89 24.31 -3.86
CA ARG A 271 4.45 24.38 -5.26
C ARG A 271 5.56 24.05 -6.24
N ASP A 272 6.81 24.09 -5.80
CA ASP A 272 7.95 23.85 -6.67
C ASP A 272 8.99 22.91 -6.05
N LYS A 273 9.87 22.41 -6.92
CA LYS A 273 10.94 21.47 -6.60
C LYS A 273 11.91 22.03 -5.56
N ASP A 274 12.19 23.33 -5.63
CA ASP A 274 13.15 23.99 -4.75
C ASP A 274 12.59 24.16 -3.33
N GLU A 275 11.30 24.46 -3.19
CA GLU A 275 10.58 24.49 -1.90
C GLU A 275 10.57 23.11 -1.24
N LEU A 276 10.27 22.05 -2.01
CA LEU A 276 10.32 20.67 -1.50
C LEU A 276 11.74 20.27 -1.08
N ARG A 277 12.74 20.58 -1.91
CA ARG A 277 14.16 20.34 -1.58
C ARG A 277 14.55 21.04 -0.28
N HIS A 278 14.22 22.33 -0.14
CA HIS A 278 14.53 23.10 1.07
C HIS A 278 13.87 22.49 2.30
N ALA A 279 12.62 22.05 2.20
CA ALA A 279 11.92 21.41 3.31
C ALA A 279 12.61 20.13 3.76
N PHE A 280 12.93 19.21 2.84
CA PHE A 280 13.60 17.96 3.19
C PHE A 280 15.00 18.15 3.77
N GLN A 281 15.70 19.19 3.33
CA GLN A 281 17.02 19.55 3.85
C GLN A 281 16.95 20.37 5.15
N SER A 282 15.77 20.88 5.53
CA SER A 282 15.59 21.69 6.73
C SER A 282 15.77 20.87 8.01
N ARG A 283 16.43 21.45 9.01
CA ARG A 283 16.53 20.86 10.35
C ARG A 283 15.19 20.87 11.12
N SER A 284 14.26 21.75 10.76
CA SER A 284 12.93 21.89 11.39
C SER A 284 11.83 21.35 10.48
N TYR A 285 11.99 20.12 9.98
CA TYR A 285 10.96 19.51 9.16
C TYR A 285 9.83 19.01 10.07
N ASP A 286 8.76 19.81 10.14
CA ASP A 286 7.67 19.71 11.12
C ASP A 286 6.39 19.08 10.54
N ASP A 287 6.45 18.51 9.33
CA ASP A 287 5.33 17.77 8.76
C ASP A 287 5.09 16.49 9.57
N HIS A 288 3.90 16.37 10.17
CA HIS A 288 3.37 15.11 10.70
C HIS A 288 2.63 14.32 9.61
N ILE A 289 2.05 15.03 8.64
CA ILE A 289 1.45 14.47 7.43
C ILE A 289 2.03 15.20 6.22
N SER A 290 2.51 14.46 5.22
CA SER A 290 3.00 15.00 3.96
C SER A 290 2.18 14.45 2.80
N CYS A 291 1.35 15.29 2.18
CA CYS A 291 0.48 14.91 1.07
C CYS A 291 1.12 15.29 -0.26
N PHE A 292 1.07 14.39 -1.23
CA PHE A 292 1.51 14.61 -2.60
C PHE A 292 0.28 14.62 -3.51
N GLY A 293 -0.16 15.82 -3.89
CA GLY A 293 -1.24 16.06 -4.85
C GLY A 293 -0.69 16.61 -6.15
N CYS A 294 -0.01 15.76 -6.90
CA CYS A 294 0.79 16.15 -8.05
C CYS A 294 0.58 15.19 -9.23
N HIS A 295 1.20 15.48 -10.37
CA HIS A 295 1.36 14.48 -11.42
C HIS A 295 2.56 13.59 -11.11
N GLY A 296 2.48 12.32 -11.51
CA GLY A 296 3.70 11.58 -11.73
C GLY A 296 3.55 10.55 -12.84
N GLN A 297 4.69 10.24 -13.44
CA GLN A 297 4.76 9.41 -14.62
C GLN A 297 5.87 8.37 -14.48
N VAL A 298 5.62 7.20 -15.06
CA VAL A 298 6.65 6.19 -15.32
C VAL A 298 7.11 6.40 -16.76
N SER A 299 8.42 6.52 -16.99
CA SER A 299 8.97 6.65 -18.34
C SER A 299 8.48 5.50 -19.22
N PRO A 300 7.73 5.75 -20.32
CA PRO A 300 7.06 4.71 -21.10
C PRO A 300 8.00 3.68 -21.73
N ASN A 301 9.28 4.02 -21.86
CA ASN A 301 10.26 3.23 -22.60
C ASN A 301 11.15 2.36 -21.71
N GLY A 302 10.89 2.26 -20.40
CA GLY A 302 11.82 1.60 -19.48
C GLY A 302 13.24 2.18 -19.57
N GLY A 303 13.35 3.44 -20.00
CA GLY A 303 14.62 4.14 -20.17
C GLY A 303 15.32 4.33 -18.83
N THR A 304 16.60 4.69 -18.87
CA THR A 304 17.44 4.88 -17.67
C THR A 304 16.94 5.97 -16.71
N THR A 305 16.01 6.82 -17.15
CA THR A 305 15.33 7.81 -16.32
C THR A 305 14.08 7.17 -15.71
N GLY A 306 14.16 6.80 -14.43
CA GLY A 306 13.08 6.12 -13.68
C GLY A 306 11.81 6.96 -13.50
N SER A 307 10.91 6.52 -12.61
CA SER A 307 9.69 7.28 -12.28
C SER A 307 10.00 8.64 -11.63
N TYR A 308 9.16 9.63 -11.92
CA TYR A 308 9.26 10.97 -11.35
C TYR A 308 7.87 11.55 -11.00
N PHE A 309 7.86 12.62 -10.21
CA PHE A 309 6.69 13.49 -10.02
C PHE A 309 7.02 14.93 -10.41
N LYS A 310 5.97 15.73 -10.65
CA LYS A 310 6.06 17.15 -11.01
C LYS A 310 5.17 17.97 -10.09
N LEU A 311 5.69 19.06 -9.53
CA LEU A 311 4.90 20.05 -8.82
C LEU A 311 4.46 21.15 -9.81
N GLY A 312 3.93 22.26 -9.32
CA GLY A 312 3.43 23.36 -10.15
C GLY A 312 4.48 24.07 -11.03
N ASP A 313 5.77 23.83 -10.81
CA ASP A 313 6.86 24.30 -11.68
C ASP A 313 7.10 23.41 -12.92
N GLY A 314 6.46 22.23 -12.97
CA GLY A 314 6.61 21.26 -14.05
C GLY A 314 7.97 20.54 -14.08
N GLU A 315 8.85 20.78 -13.11
CA GLU A 315 10.16 20.15 -13.06
C GLU A 315 10.06 18.69 -12.60
N GLU A 316 10.81 17.80 -13.26
CA GLU A 316 10.84 16.38 -12.91
C GLU A 316 11.64 16.16 -11.62
N ILE A 317 11.03 15.46 -10.67
CA ILE A 317 11.65 15.08 -9.41
C ILE A 317 11.82 13.57 -9.36
N TYR A 318 13.07 13.13 -9.48
CA TYR A 318 13.42 11.72 -9.50
C TYR A 318 13.74 11.18 -8.09
N GLY A 319 13.55 9.88 -7.90
CA GLY A 319 13.90 9.22 -6.63
C GLY A 319 15.37 9.39 -6.22
N SER A 320 16.31 9.50 -7.18
CA SER A 320 17.73 9.77 -6.92
C SER A 320 17.98 11.17 -6.36
N GLU A 321 17.18 12.16 -6.77
CA GLU A 321 17.26 13.52 -6.22
C GLU A 321 16.72 13.55 -4.80
N MET A 322 15.58 12.90 -4.55
CA MET A 322 15.06 12.73 -3.19
C MET A 322 16.05 12.02 -2.28
N ALA A 323 16.75 10.99 -2.78
CA ALA A 323 17.81 10.32 -2.04
C ALA A 323 18.91 11.30 -1.59
N SER A 324 19.29 12.22 -2.47
CA SER A 324 20.28 13.26 -2.19
C SER A 324 19.76 14.28 -1.16
N TRP A 325 18.51 14.73 -1.29
CA TRP A 325 17.92 15.72 -0.38
C TRP A 325 17.69 15.16 1.03
N LEU A 326 17.32 13.88 1.10
CA LEU A 326 17.06 13.17 2.34
C LEU A 326 18.31 12.51 2.92
N SER A 327 19.50 12.68 2.33
CA SER A 327 20.75 12.07 2.82
C SER A 327 21.21 12.72 4.14
N ARG A 328 20.54 12.36 5.24
CA ARG A 328 20.75 12.88 6.59
C ARG A 328 21.28 11.76 7.49
N GLU A 329 22.09 12.12 8.47
CA GLU A 329 22.48 11.19 9.54
C GLU A 329 21.30 10.89 10.47
N GLU A 330 20.44 11.89 10.69
CA GLU A 330 19.26 11.79 11.54
C GLU A 330 17.96 11.70 10.71
N PRO A 331 16.97 10.90 11.16
CA PRO A 331 15.64 10.86 10.55
C PRO A 331 14.98 12.24 10.51
N MET A 332 14.03 12.44 9.59
CA MET A 332 13.16 13.63 9.58
C MET A 332 12.48 13.80 10.95
N PRO A 333 12.59 14.97 11.61
CA PRO A 333 12.04 15.20 12.95
C PRO A 333 10.54 14.88 13.08
N GLY A 334 9.70 15.41 12.17
CA GLY A 334 8.26 15.21 12.18
C GLY A 334 7.81 13.78 11.88
N ARG A 335 8.69 12.92 11.35
CA ARG A 335 8.45 11.48 11.10
C ARG A 335 7.08 11.26 10.42
N PRO A 336 6.85 11.84 9.23
CA PRO A 336 5.49 12.00 8.71
C PRO A 336 4.82 10.69 8.31
N LEU A 337 3.49 10.67 8.35
CA LEU A 337 2.68 9.90 7.41
C LEU A 337 2.79 10.56 6.04
N VAL A 338 3.23 9.83 5.01
CA VAL A 338 3.24 10.31 3.64
C VAL A 338 2.04 9.75 2.89
N PHE A 339 1.19 10.62 2.34
CA PHE A 339 0.05 10.25 1.51
C PHE A 339 0.31 10.62 0.05
N VAL A 340 0.20 9.65 -0.86
CA VAL A 340 0.40 9.85 -2.30
C VAL A 340 -0.95 9.83 -3.00
N GLY A 341 -1.51 11.03 -3.23
CA GLY A 341 -2.74 11.27 -3.97
C GLY A 341 -2.49 11.71 -5.42
N ALA A 342 -1.36 11.33 -6.01
CA ALA A 342 -0.94 11.80 -7.33
C ALA A 342 -1.79 11.19 -8.47
N CYS A 343 -2.18 12.02 -9.45
CA CYS A 343 -2.91 11.59 -10.64
C CYS A 343 -2.01 10.71 -11.51
N GLU A 344 -2.54 9.60 -12.07
CA GLU A 344 -1.78 8.53 -12.77
C GLU A 344 -0.78 7.78 -11.85
N GLY A 345 -0.96 7.90 -10.53
CA GLY A 345 -0.09 7.32 -9.52
C GLY A 345 -0.15 5.79 -9.38
N GLY A 346 -0.98 5.12 -10.17
CA GLY A 346 -1.13 3.68 -10.12
C GLY A 346 0.06 2.92 -10.61
N GLN A 347 0.58 3.35 -11.76
CA GLN A 347 1.84 2.84 -12.25
C GLN A 347 3.01 3.36 -11.44
N LEU A 348 2.89 4.58 -10.89
CA LEU A 348 3.88 5.12 -9.97
C LEU A 348 4.05 4.22 -8.78
N SER A 349 3.03 3.78 -8.04
CA SER A 349 3.25 3.05 -6.78
C SER A 349 4.19 1.85 -6.96
N SER A 350 4.04 1.04 -8.01
CA SER A 350 4.94 -0.08 -8.31
C SER A 350 6.42 0.29 -8.57
N VAL A 351 6.72 1.52 -9.01
CA VAL A 351 8.08 2.02 -9.36
C VAL A 351 8.58 3.12 -8.40
N PHE A 352 7.67 3.89 -7.82
CA PHE A 352 7.82 4.93 -6.80
C PHE A 352 8.24 4.30 -5.48
N TYR A 353 7.64 3.17 -5.10
CA TYR A 353 8.02 2.50 -3.84
C TYR A 353 9.48 2.02 -3.85
N PRO A 354 9.98 1.31 -4.88
CA PRO A 354 11.42 1.01 -4.98
C PRO A 354 12.34 2.24 -5.02
N THR A 355 11.81 3.43 -5.33
CA THR A 355 12.59 4.66 -5.51
C THR A 355 12.32 5.67 -4.38
N ALA A 356 11.56 6.73 -4.66
CA ALA A 356 11.22 7.83 -3.76
C ALA A 356 10.64 7.35 -2.42
N GLY A 357 9.68 6.43 -2.46
CA GLY A 357 9.01 5.91 -1.26
C GLY A 357 9.98 5.23 -0.29
N HIS A 358 10.89 4.41 -0.83
CA HIS A 358 11.92 3.75 -0.04
C HIS A 358 12.88 4.75 0.62
N HIS A 359 13.23 5.86 -0.05
CA HIS A 359 14.05 6.91 0.54
C HIS A 359 13.34 7.68 1.67
N LEU A 360 12.04 7.99 1.51
CA LEU A 360 11.24 8.61 2.57
C LEU A 360 11.18 7.73 3.82
N LEU A 361 10.85 6.45 3.62
CA LEU A 361 10.72 5.47 4.69
C LEU A 361 12.06 5.17 5.39
N ARG A 362 13.19 5.18 4.66
CA ARG A 362 14.53 5.08 5.28
C ARG A 362 14.89 6.31 6.11
N ASN A 363 14.38 7.48 5.74
CA ASN A 363 14.64 8.74 6.43
C ASN A 363 13.57 9.11 7.46
N GLY A 364 12.84 8.12 7.97
CA GLY A 364 12.00 8.28 9.17
C GLY A 364 10.52 8.53 8.90
N ALA A 365 10.07 8.63 7.66
CA ALA A 365 8.64 8.57 7.37
C ALA A 365 8.05 7.32 8.02
N ARG A 366 6.93 7.51 8.73
CA ARG A 366 6.32 6.47 9.55
C ARG A 366 5.49 5.52 8.74
N CYS A 367 4.80 6.07 7.76
CA CYS A 367 4.05 5.33 6.78
C CYS A 367 4.14 6.04 5.45
N LEU A 368 4.02 5.24 4.40
CA LEU A 368 3.70 5.73 3.08
C LEU A 368 2.42 5.01 2.61
N LEU A 369 1.38 5.79 2.36
CA LEU A 369 0.07 5.34 1.91
C LEU A 369 -0.13 5.79 0.46
N GLY A 370 -0.45 4.85 -0.42
CA GLY A 370 -0.73 5.17 -1.82
C GLY A 370 -1.47 4.05 -2.56
N PRO A 371 -2.02 4.36 -3.74
CA PRO A 371 -2.84 3.44 -4.53
C PRO A 371 -2.00 2.48 -5.39
N GLN A 372 -2.45 1.24 -5.63
CA GLN A 372 -1.78 0.23 -6.46
C GLN A 372 -2.07 0.33 -7.96
N ILE A 373 -3.09 1.13 -8.32
CA ILE A 373 -3.55 1.43 -9.69
C ILE A 373 -3.92 2.91 -9.76
N ASP A 374 -4.28 3.42 -10.94
CA ASP A 374 -4.52 4.86 -11.08
C ASP A 374 -5.64 5.30 -10.16
N LEU A 375 -5.43 6.44 -9.51
CA LEU A 375 -6.37 6.99 -8.54
C LEU A 375 -7.21 8.09 -9.21
N PRO A 376 -8.51 7.86 -9.44
CA PRO A 376 -9.42 8.90 -9.93
C PRO A 376 -9.44 10.09 -8.99
N ARG A 377 -9.38 11.32 -9.51
CA ARG A 377 -9.38 12.54 -8.68
C ARG A 377 -10.61 12.68 -7.79
N ALA A 378 -11.80 12.43 -8.33
CA ALA A 378 -13.04 12.52 -7.56
C ALA A 378 -13.00 11.56 -6.36
N PHE A 379 -12.55 10.33 -6.58
CA PHE A 379 -12.33 9.34 -5.53
C PHE A 379 -11.19 9.76 -4.58
N ALA A 380 -10.08 10.29 -5.09
CA ALA A 380 -8.95 10.76 -4.30
C ALA A 380 -9.38 11.81 -3.28
N ARG A 381 -10.20 12.77 -3.72
CA ARG A 381 -10.77 13.83 -2.89
C ARG A 381 -11.61 13.23 -1.76
N GLU A 382 -12.57 12.38 -2.09
CA GLU A 382 -13.47 11.78 -1.10
C GLU A 382 -12.70 10.89 -0.12
N TYR A 383 -11.82 10.04 -0.64
CA TYR A 383 -10.99 9.16 0.16
C TYR A 383 -10.11 9.95 1.13
N ALA A 384 -9.41 11.00 0.65
CA ALA A 384 -8.59 11.86 1.49
C ALA A 384 -9.41 12.57 2.57
N ALA A 385 -10.59 13.09 2.22
CA ALA A 385 -11.48 13.77 3.16
C ALA A 385 -11.84 12.85 4.33
N ARG A 386 -12.31 11.65 4.04
CA ARG A 386 -12.72 10.68 5.07
C ARG A 386 -11.53 10.13 5.84
N LEU A 387 -10.43 9.82 5.15
CA LEU A 387 -9.21 9.32 5.77
C LEU A 387 -8.67 10.30 6.80
N PHE A 388 -8.48 11.57 6.42
CA PHE A 388 -7.89 12.54 7.33
C PHE A 388 -8.85 12.99 8.42
N SER A 389 -10.16 13.05 8.13
CA SER A 389 -11.15 13.25 9.18
C SER A 389 -11.08 12.16 10.25
N ALA A 390 -10.96 10.88 9.84
CA ALA A 390 -10.87 9.77 10.79
C ALA A 390 -9.50 9.65 11.46
N PHE A 391 -8.40 9.89 10.72
CA PHE A 391 -7.04 9.70 11.23
C PHE A 391 -6.60 10.78 12.22
N LEU A 392 -7.15 12.00 12.11
CA LEU A 392 -6.84 13.10 13.02
C LEU A 392 -7.55 12.99 14.38
N ASP A 393 -8.52 12.09 14.51
CA ASP A 393 -9.20 11.79 15.77
C ASP A 393 -8.24 11.17 16.79
N GLU A 394 -8.50 11.42 18.07
CA GLU A 394 -7.66 10.92 19.16
C GLU A 394 -7.70 9.38 19.22
N GLY A 395 -6.52 8.76 19.25
CA GLY A 395 -6.38 7.30 19.33
C GLY A 395 -6.62 6.55 18.02
N ALA A 396 -6.96 7.24 16.93
CA ALA A 396 -7.14 6.63 15.62
C ALA A 396 -5.83 6.01 15.13
N ARG A 397 -5.92 4.79 14.58
CA ARG A 397 -4.80 4.10 13.92
C ARG A 397 -5.05 4.05 12.43
N LEU A 398 -4.03 4.36 11.66
CA LEU A 398 -4.13 4.46 10.21
C LEU A 398 -4.61 3.15 9.55
N GLY A 399 -4.17 2.00 10.07
CA GLY A 399 -4.63 0.69 9.57
C GLY A 399 -6.14 0.50 9.66
N ASP A 400 -6.75 0.97 10.76
CA ASP A 400 -8.20 0.87 10.95
C ASP A 400 -8.92 1.77 9.96
N SER A 401 -8.52 3.04 9.87
CA SER A 401 -9.12 4.00 8.94
C SER A 401 -9.06 3.51 7.49
N VAL A 402 -7.92 2.97 7.04
CA VAL A 402 -7.79 2.45 5.67
C VAL A 402 -8.73 1.26 5.41
N ARG A 403 -8.83 0.31 6.36
CA ARG A 403 -9.71 -0.85 6.19
C ARG A 403 -11.19 -0.47 6.28
N GLU A 404 -11.55 0.41 7.21
CA GLU A 404 -12.92 0.90 7.35
C GLU A 404 -13.37 1.65 6.10
N LEU A 405 -12.49 2.43 5.45
CA LEU A 405 -12.78 3.03 4.16
C LEU A 405 -12.92 1.98 3.05
N ALA A 406 -12.06 0.97 3.02
CA ALA A 406 -12.19 -0.12 2.06
C ALA A 406 -13.55 -0.83 2.17
N ARG A 407 -14.02 -1.08 3.40
CA ARG A 407 -15.37 -1.62 3.66
C ARG A 407 -16.47 -0.64 3.31
N TYR A 408 -16.37 0.62 3.72
CA TYR A 408 -17.36 1.66 3.40
C TYR A 408 -17.59 1.77 1.89
N PHE A 409 -16.53 1.95 1.11
CA PHE A 409 -16.68 2.08 -0.35
C PHE A 409 -17.18 0.79 -0.99
N ALA A 410 -16.76 -0.38 -0.51
CA ALA A 410 -17.22 -1.65 -1.03
C ALA A 410 -18.70 -1.93 -0.71
N ASP A 411 -19.06 -1.85 0.58
CA ASP A 411 -20.33 -2.34 1.11
C ASP A 411 -21.45 -1.29 0.96
N GLU A 412 -21.14 0.00 1.18
CA GLU A 412 -22.13 1.08 1.11
C GLU A 412 -22.22 1.69 -0.30
N GLU A 413 -21.09 1.87 -0.98
CA GLU A 413 -21.05 2.54 -2.29
C GLU A 413 -20.96 1.57 -3.48
N GLY A 414 -20.74 0.27 -3.24
CA GLY A 414 -20.52 -0.69 -4.33
C GLY A 414 -19.28 -0.38 -5.19
N ASN A 415 -18.30 0.33 -4.62
CA ASN A 415 -17.11 0.82 -5.30
C ASN A 415 -15.84 0.12 -4.76
N PRO A 416 -15.15 -0.71 -5.57
CA PRO A 416 -13.99 -1.46 -5.11
C PRO A 416 -12.73 -0.59 -4.92
N LEU A 417 -12.73 0.70 -5.27
CA LEU A 417 -11.54 1.55 -5.24
C LEU A 417 -10.94 1.73 -3.85
N GLY A 418 -11.70 1.54 -2.77
CA GLY A 418 -11.13 1.56 -1.41
C GLY A 418 -10.04 0.50 -1.20
N LEU A 419 -10.06 -0.60 -1.96
CA LEU A 419 -9.12 -1.72 -1.83
C LEU A 419 -7.74 -1.44 -2.47
N ILE A 420 -7.60 -0.39 -3.27
CA ILE A 420 -6.36 -0.16 -4.02
C ILE A 420 -5.25 0.44 -3.16
N PHE A 421 -5.57 0.99 -1.99
CA PHE A 421 -4.59 1.65 -1.14
C PHE A 421 -3.75 0.64 -0.38
N THR A 422 -2.43 0.81 -0.39
CA THR A 422 -1.48 -0.02 0.37
C THR A 422 -0.76 0.80 1.42
N LEU A 423 -0.65 0.22 2.61
CA LEU A 423 0.17 0.75 3.70
C LEU A 423 1.58 0.21 3.59
N HIS A 424 2.55 1.09 3.34
CA HIS A 424 3.97 0.77 3.51
C HIS A 424 4.42 1.19 4.91
N ARG A 425 4.56 0.21 5.81
CA ARG A 425 4.78 0.37 7.26
C ARG A 425 3.73 1.29 7.89
N GLY A 426 2.55 0.81 8.29
CA GLY A 426 1.47 1.77 8.60
C GLY A 426 0.34 1.29 9.48
N LEU A 427 0.26 0.00 9.83
CA LEU A 427 -0.94 -0.50 10.49
C LEU A 427 -1.24 0.17 11.83
N ASP A 428 -0.19 0.42 12.62
CA ASP A 428 -0.30 1.01 13.96
C ASP A 428 0.05 2.49 13.97
N VAL A 429 0.29 3.13 12.83
CA VAL A 429 0.68 4.53 12.81
C VAL A 429 -0.46 5.40 13.35
N HIS A 430 -0.13 6.31 14.26
CA HIS A 430 -1.07 7.20 14.92
C HIS A 430 -0.36 8.46 15.43
N LEU A 431 -1.13 9.54 15.61
CA LEU A 431 -0.65 10.74 16.28
C LEU A 431 -0.47 10.48 17.77
N TRP A 432 0.66 10.89 18.33
CA TRP A 432 1.01 10.68 19.72
C TRP A 432 1.34 12.00 20.41
N PRO A 433 0.64 12.38 21.49
CA PRO A 433 1.00 13.57 22.26
C PRO A 433 2.36 13.34 22.94
N GLN A 434 3.35 14.15 22.60
CA GLN A 434 4.65 14.09 23.25
C GLN A 434 4.65 15.03 24.47
N GLU A 435 4.79 14.47 25.68
CA GLU A 435 4.97 15.29 26.88
C GLU A 435 6.24 16.16 26.74
N PRO A 436 6.23 17.41 27.24
CA PRO A 436 7.42 18.24 27.29
C PRO A 436 8.53 17.51 28.07
N VAL A 437 9.72 17.39 27.46
CA VAL A 437 10.91 16.79 28.09
C VAL A 437 11.46 17.69 29.18
#